data_AF-A0A3B1AJW1-F1
#
_entry.id   AF-A0A3B1AJW1-F1
#
_cell.length_a   1.000
_cell.length_b   1.000
_cell.length_c   1.000
_cell.angle_alpha   90.00
_cell.angle_beta   90.00
_cell.angle_gamma   90.00
#
_symmetry.space_group_name_H-M   'P 1'
#
loop_
_entity.id
_entity.type
_entity.pdbx_description
1 polymer ?
#
loop_
_entity_poly.entity_id
_entity_poly.type
_entity_poly.pdbx_seq_one_letter_code
_entity_poly.pdbx_strand_id
1 'polypeptide(L)'
;MPEIAQALLKLANDPDGNLQDLVNIIEHDPSIAAQIMRYARSAFFAYGAEITSLQQAVTAVLGYDLSLDIAIGLSLGKAFNIPNFGPMGLYPFWRHAVYSAALCQRLSYCISGPQRLQPGMAFLAGLLHNFGVL
;
A
#
# COMPACT_ATOMS: atom_id res chain seq x y z
N MET A 1 3.29 -10.52 15.15
CA MET A 1 3.18 -9.52 14.06
C MET A 1 4.57 -8.97 13.78
N PRO A 2 4.96 -8.76 12.52
CA PRO A 2 6.26 -8.18 12.18
C PRO A 2 6.44 -6.80 12.81
N GLU A 3 7.65 -6.50 13.28
CA GLU A 3 7.98 -5.25 13.99
C GLU A 3 7.67 -4.00 13.14
N ILE A 4 7.95 -4.07 11.84
CA ILE A 4 7.59 -3.03 10.86
C ILE A 4 6.08 -2.83 10.76
N ALA A 5 5.26 -3.89 10.80
CA ALA A 5 3.80 -3.74 10.73
C ALA A 5 3.28 -2.96 11.95
N GLN A 6 3.86 -3.20 13.13
CA GLN A 6 3.49 -2.44 14.34
C GLN A 6 3.92 -0.98 14.25
N ALA A 7 5.11 -0.69 13.71
CA ALA A 7 5.57 0.68 13.49
C ALA A 7 4.66 1.45 12.51
N LEU A 8 4.30 0.83 11.39
CA LEU A 8 3.40 1.43 10.40
C LEU A 8 1.99 1.65 10.95
N LEU A 9 1.44 0.70 11.72
CA LEU A 9 0.13 0.87 12.36
C LEU A 9 0.13 1.98 13.42
N LYS A 10 1.25 2.16 14.14
CA LYS A 10 1.40 3.31 15.04
C LYS A 10 1.40 4.61 14.25
N LEU A 11 2.17 4.67 13.16
CA LEU A 11 2.23 5.84 12.29
C LEU A 11 0.87 6.19 11.65
N ALA A 12 0.06 5.18 11.31
CA ALA A 12 -1.29 5.38 10.79
C ALA A 12 -2.29 5.97 11.80
N ASN A 13 -2.03 5.79 13.09
CA ASN A 13 -2.84 6.35 14.17
C ASN A 13 -2.23 7.64 14.75
N ASP A 14 -1.10 8.09 14.22
CA ASP A 14 -0.41 9.28 14.67
C ASP A 14 -0.87 10.51 13.87
N PRO A 15 -1.60 11.46 14.47
CA PRO A 15 -2.03 12.67 13.78
C PRO A 15 -0.87 13.59 13.39
N ASP A 16 0.31 13.43 14.00
CA ASP A 16 1.52 14.20 13.72
C ASP A 16 2.55 13.41 12.87
N GLY A 17 2.16 12.23 12.37
CA GLY A 17 3.02 11.36 11.57
C GLY A 17 3.56 12.08 10.32
N ASN A 18 4.89 12.11 10.17
CA ASN A 18 5.53 12.83 9.07
C ASN A 18 5.99 11.87 7.95
N LEU A 19 6.17 12.42 6.74
CA LEU A 19 6.61 11.66 5.57
C LEU A 19 7.99 11.02 5.74
N GLN A 20 8.90 11.70 6.45
CA GLN A 20 10.24 11.22 6.73
C GLN A 20 10.19 9.94 7.57
N ASP A 21 9.30 9.87 8.55
CA ASP A 21 9.13 8.71 9.42
C ASP A 21 8.64 7.49 8.63
N LEU A 22 7.67 7.70 7.73
CA LEU A 22 7.19 6.67 6.82
C LEU A 22 8.32 6.14 5.92
N VAL A 23 9.05 7.04 5.26
CA VAL A 23 10.18 6.68 4.39
C VAL A 23 11.24 5.91 5.19
N ASN A 24 11.61 6.39 6.38
CA ASN A 24 12.57 5.73 7.26
C ASN A 24 12.11 4.31 7.61
N ILE A 25 10.86 4.11 8.03
CA ILE A 25 10.34 2.78 8.39
C ILE A 25 10.38 1.83 7.20
N ILE A 26 10.02 2.32 6.00
CA ILE A 26 10.03 1.49 4.78
C ILE A 26 11.45 1.17 4.32
N GLU A 27 12.40 2.11 4.42
CA GLU A 27 13.79 1.89 3.99
C GLU A 27 14.49 0.78 4.78
N HIS A 28 14.07 0.52 6.02
CA HIS A 28 14.56 -0.60 6.81
C HIS A 28 14.08 -1.97 6.29
N ASP A 29 13.12 -2.00 5.35
CA ASP A 29 12.65 -3.22 4.69
C ASP A 29 12.82 -3.14 3.16
N PRO A 30 13.92 -3.71 2.63
CA PRO A 30 14.20 -3.67 1.19
C PRO A 30 13.09 -4.27 0.32
N SER A 31 12.32 -5.22 0.85
CA SER A 31 11.23 -5.86 0.11
C SER A 31 10.01 -4.94 0.00
N ILE A 32 9.68 -4.20 1.05
CA ILE A 32 8.58 -3.21 1.00
C ILE A 32 9.01 -2.02 0.14
N ALA A 33 10.24 -1.51 0.33
CA ALA A 33 10.78 -0.42 -0.48
C ALA A 33 10.75 -0.75 -1.99
N ALA A 34 11.19 -1.95 -2.38
CA ALA A 34 11.15 -2.40 -3.77
C ALA A 34 9.72 -2.49 -4.32
N GLN A 35 8.75 -2.94 -3.51
CA GLN A 35 7.34 -2.98 -3.91
C GLN A 35 6.81 -1.56 -4.14
N ILE A 36 7.03 -0.63 -3.23
CA ILE A 36 6.58 0.77 -3.38
C ILE A 36 7.17 1.40 -4.63
N MET A 37 8.47 1.22 -4.88
CA MET A 37 9.11 1.71 -6.11
C MET A 37 8.49 1.08 -7.37
N ARG A 38 8.18 -0.21 -7.35
CA ARG A 38 7.47 -0.89 -8.45
C ARG A 38 6.07 -0.31 -8.68
N TYR A 39 5.33 -0.01 -7.61
CA TYR A 39 4.02 0.61 -7.72
C TYR A 39 4.11 2.03 -8.29
N ALA A 40 4.99 2.85 -7.75
CA ALA A 40 5.17 4.23 -8.21
C ALA A 40 5.58 4.29 -9.70
N ARG A 41 6.41 3.34 -10.16
CA ARG A 41 6.81 3.21 -11.58
C ARG A 41 5.79 2.50 -12.47
N SER A 42 4.65 2.05 -11.92
CA SER A 42 3.67 1.34 -12.72
C SER A 42 2.94 2.26 -13.69
N ALA A 43 2.53 1.70 -14.84
CA ALA A 43 1.78 2.43 -15.85
C ALA A 43 0.45 3.01 -15.32
N PHE A 44 -0.06 2.50 -14.19
CA PHE A 44 -1.27 3.00 -13.54
C PHE A 44 -1.17 4.46 -13.11
N PHE A 45 -0.01 4.88 -12.58
CA PHE A 45 0.19 6.26 -12.13
C PHE A 45 0.66 7.20 -13.24
N ALA A 46 1.10 6.64 -14.39
CA ALA A 46 1.50 7.39 -15.59
C ALA A 46 2.44 8.59 -15.31
N TYR A 47 3.32 8.46 -14.32
CA TYR A 47 4.22 9.54 -13.92
C TYR A 47 5.29 9.74 -15.00
N GLY A 48 5.36 10.95 -15.56
CA GLY A 48 6.15 11.24 -16.76
C GLY A 48 7.66 11.40 -16.55
N ALA A 49 8.15 11.34 -15.30
CA ALA A 49 9.56 11.46 -14.97
C ALA A 49 10.11 10.19 -14.32
N GLU A 50 11.42 10.00 -14.40
CA GLU A 50 12.07 8.87 -13.75
C GLU A 50 12.02 9.02 -12.22
N ILE A 51 11.57 7.95 -11.55
CA ILE A 51 11.49 7.89 -10.09
C ILE A 51 12.73 7.18 -9.58
N THR A 52 13.61 7.89 -8.88
CA THR A 52 14.93 7.38 -8.46
C THR A 52 15.03 7.12 -6.96
N SER A 53 14.16 7.72 -6.15
CA SER A 53 14.17 7.55 -4.69
C SER A 53 12.80 7.18 -4.12
N LEU A 54 12.82 6.52 -2.95
CA LEU A 54 11.60 6.20 -2.23
C LEU A 54 10.86 7.46 -1.79
N GLN A 55 11.59 8.47 -1.31
CA GLN A 55 10.99 9.76 -0.95
C GLN A 55 10.25 10.37 -2.14
N GLN A 56 10.84 10.37 -3.34
CA GLN A 56 10.19 10.86 -4.56
C GLN A 56 8.96 10.02 -4.92
N ALA A 57 9.01 8.69 -4.77
CA ALA A 57 7.87 7.81 -4.98
C ALA A 57 6.68 8.16 -4.07
N VAL A 58 6.96 8.45 -2.80
CA VAL A 58 5.93 8.83 -1.80
C VAL A 58 5.43 10.25 -2.05
N THR A 59 6.30 11.25 -2.25
CA THR A 59 5.88 12.66 -2.36
C THR A 59 5.23 12.99 -3.71
N ALA A 60 5.78 12.48 -4.81
CA ALA A 60 5.44 12.96 -6.14
C ALA A 60 4.43 12.09 -6.88
N VAL A 61 4.22 10.84 -6.44
CA VAL A 61 3.42 9.85 -7.17
C VAL A 61 2.32 9.25 -6.33
N LEU A 62 2.67 8.58 -5.23
CA LEU A 62 1.72 7.78 -4.45
C LEU A 62 0.97 8.62 -3.41
N GLY A 63 1.65 9.59 -2.79
CA GLY A 63 1.18 10.28 -1.60
C GLY A 63 1.48 9.49 -0.32
N TYR A 64 1.38 10.18 0.82
CA TYR A 64 1.63 9.62 2.15
C TYR A 64 0.67 8.47 2.49
N ASP A 65 -0.64 8.73 2.45
CA ASP A 65 -1.66 7.77 2.88
C ASP A 65 -1.61 6.46 2.10
N LEU A 66 -1.54 6.54 0.76
CA LEU A 66 -1.49 5.35 -0.09
C LEU A 66 -0.20 4.54 0.13
N SER A 67 0.93 5.22 0.35
CA SER A 67 2.20 4.54 0.62
C SER A 67 2.16 3.82 1.96
N LEU A 68 1.55 4.44 2.98
CA LEU A 68 1.33 3.84 4.29
C LEU A 68 0.41 2.61 4.20
N ASP A 69 -0.70 2.72 3.47
CA ASP A 69 -1.66 1.64 3.27
C ASP A 69 -1.01 0.42 2.59
N ILE A 70 -0.24 0.65 1.53
CA ILE A 70 0.51 -0.39 0.81
C ILE A 70 1.54 -1.05 1.76
N ALA A 71 2.29 -0.25 2.51
CA ALA A 71 3.31 -0.76 3.42
C ALA A 71 2.71 -1.63 4.52
N ILE A 72 1.57 -1.23 5.12
CA ILE A 72 0.85 -2.01 6.13
C ILE A 72 0.39 -3.34 5.55
N GLY A 73 -0.25 -3.31 4.37
CA GLY A 73 -0.69 -4.51 3.69
C GLY A 73 0.47 -5.49 3.47
N LEU A 74 1.54 -5.03 2.81
CA LEU A 74 2.71 -5.85 2.50
C LEU A 74 3.35 -6.44 3.76
N SER A 75 3.45 -5.65 4.83
CA SER A 75 3.99 -6.11 6.11
C SER A 75 3.14 -7.21 6.73
N LEU A 76 1.82 -7.08 6.65
CA LEU A 76 0.90 -8.07 7.20
C LEU A 76 0.96 -9.38 6.40
N GLY A 77 1.09 -9.33 5.07
CA GLY A 77 1.22 -10.54 4.25
C GLY A 77 2.49 -11.36 4.53
N LYS A 78 3.56 -10.73 5.03
CA LYS A 78 4.77 -11.45 5.47
C LYS A 78 4.57 -12.29 6.73
N ALA A 79 3.50 -12.05 7.50
CA ALA A 79 3.18 -12.86 8.66
C ALA A 79 2.70 -14.27 8.30
N PHE A 80 2.35 -14.51 7.03
CA PHE A 80 1.80 -15.78 6.55
C PHE A 80 2.84 -16.53 5.73
N ASN A 81 3.09 -17.80 6.07
CA ASN A 81 4.04 -18.64 5.36
C ASN A 81 3.36 -19.36 4.18
N ILE A 82 3.05 -18.60 3.12
CA ILE A 82 2.27 -19.07 1.97
C ILE A 82 3.21 -19.31 0.78
N PRO A 83 3.10 -20.43 0.06
CA PRO A 83 3.83 -20.65 -1.17
C PRO A 83 3.61 -19.52 -2.17
N ASN A 84 4.66 -19.08 -2.87
CA ASN A 84 4.54 -18.01 -3.87
C ASN A 84 3.57 -18.37 -5.01
N PHE A 85 3.50 -19.66 -5.38
CA PHE A 85 2.74 -20.16 -6.52
C PHE A 85 1.67 -21.17 -6.10
N GLY A 86 0.60 -21.27 -6.90
CA GLY A 86 -0.56 -22.13 -6.65
C GLY A 86 -1.87 -21.34 -6.65
N PRO A 87 -3.04 -22.00 -6.67
CA PRO A 87 -4.35 -21.33 -6.65
C PRO A 87 -4.58 -20.49 -5.39
N MET A 88 -3.96 -20.84 -4.26
CA MET A 88 -3.88 -20.01 -3.04
C MET A 88 -2.46 -19.44 -2.80
N GLY A 89 -1.70 -19.24 -3.89
CA GLY A 89 -0.37 -18.69 -3.80
C GLY A 89 -0.38 -17.20 -3.46
N LEU A 90 0.74 -16.72 -2.91
CA LEU A 90 0.91 -15.32 -2.51
C LEU A 90 0.75 -14.35 -3.71
N TYR A 91 1.19 -14.74 -4.92
CA TYR A 91 1.09 -13.89 -6.11
C TYR A 91 -0.35 -13.66 -6.59
N PRO A 92 -1.17 -14.71 -6.85
CA PRO A 92 -2.59 -14.53 -7.17
C PRO A 92 -3.36 -13.75 -6.11
N PHE A 93 -3.08 -14.02 -4.83
CA PHE A 93 -3.66 -13.29 -3.71
C PHE A 93 -3.38 -11.78 -3.80
N TRP A 94 -2.11 -11.39 -3.88
CA TRP A 94 -1.73 -9.99 -3.94
C TRP A 94 -2.26 -9.28 -5.17
N ARG A 95 -2.24 -9.95 -6.33
CA ARG A 95 -2.79 -9.39 -7.56
C ARG A 95 -4.28 -9.07 -7.43
N HIS A 96 -5.05 -9.98 -6.84
CA HIS A 96 -6.47 -9.75 -6.56
C HIS A 96 -6.67 -8.59 -5.58
N ALA A 97 -5.98 -8.63 -4.44
CA ALA A 97 -6.06 -7.59 -3.40
C ALA A 97 -5.75 -6.19 -3.97
N VAL A 98 -4.70 -6.05 -4.77
CA VAL A 98 -4.31 -4.78 -5.39
C VAL A 98 -5.32 -4.29 -6.42
N TYR A 99 -5.86 -5.18 -7.25
CA TYR A 99 -6.90 -4.80 -8.22
C TYR A 99 -8.19 -4.37 -7.52
N SER A 100 -8.59 -5.07 -6.47
CA SER A 100 -9.71 -4.65 -5.61
C SER A 100 -9.44 -3.29 -4.97
N ALA A 101 -8.25 -3.08 -4.41
CA ALA A 101 -7.82 -1.81 -3.82
C ALA A 101 -7.91 -0.65 -4.83
N ALA A 102 -7.31 -0.83 -6.01
CA ALA A 102 -7.34 0.16 -7.09
C ALA A 102 -8.77 0.45 -7.56
N LEU A 103 -9.61 -0.57 -7.69
CA LEU A 103 -11.01 -0.40 -8.06
C LEU A 103 -11.80 0.38 -7.00
N CYS A 104 -11.69 0.00 -5.73
CA CYS A 104 -12.33 0.70 -4.62
C CYS A 104 -11.89 2.16 -4.54
N GLN A 105 -10.59 2.43 -4.71
CA GLN A 105 -10.06 3.78 -4.78
C GLN A 105 -10.66 4.56 -5.95
N ARG A 106 -10.73 3.99 -7.15
CA ARG A 106 -11.32 4.64 -8.33
C ARG A 106 -12.81 4.93 -8.13
N LEU A 107 -13.56 4.00 -7.54
CA LEU A 107 -14.97 4.20 -7.20
C LEU A 107 -15.17 5.36 -6.22
N SER A 108 -14.26 5.54 -5.26
CA SER A 108 -14.33 6.66 -4.30
C SER A 108 -14.26 8.03 -4.99
N TYR A 109 -13.55 8.15 -6.12
CA TYR A 109 -13.51 9.37 -6.93
C TYR A 109 -14.79 9.60 -7.74
N CYS A 110 -15.57 8.56 -8.00
CA CYS A 110 -16.84 8.67 -8.73
C CYS A 110 -18.01 9.06 -7.82
N ILE A 111 -17.88 8.89 -6.50
CA ILE A 111 -18.90 9.24 -5.51
C ILE A 111 -18.74 10.71 -5.11
N SER A 112 -19.80 11.50 -5.30
CA SER A 112 -19.85 12.91 -4.90
C SER A 112 -20.72 13.10 -3.64
N GLY A 113 -20.43 14.16 -2.88
CA GLY A 113 -21.22 14.55 -1.71
C GLY A 113 -20.74 13.94 -0.39
N PRO A 114 -21.56 14.02 0.68
CA PRO A 114 -21.14 13.66 2.04
C PRO A 114 -20.82 12.17 2.25
N GLN A 115 -21.16 11.32 1.26
CA GLN A 115 -20.90 9.88 1.26
C GLN A 115 -19.54 9.53 0.65
N ARG A 116 -18.77 10.53 0.16
CA ARG A 116 -17.47 10.29 -0.44
C ARG A 116 -16.50 9.76 0.60
N LEU A 117 -16.05 8.54 0.38
CA LEU A 117 -14.99 7.91 1.17
C LEU A 117 -13.63 8.53 0.84
N GLN A 118 -12.75 8.58 1.83
CA GLN A 118 -11.36 8.95 1.58
C GLN A 118 -10.71 7.92 0.64
N PRO A 119 -10.07 8.34 -0.46
CA PRO A 119 -9.50 7.40 -1.43
C PRO A 119 -8.47 6.43 -0.84
N GLY A 120 -7.66 6.86 0.13
CA GLY A 120 -6.74 6.00 0.88
C GLY A 120 -7.49 4.89 1.63
N MET A 121 -8.46 5.26 2.48
CA MET A 121 -9.30 4.29 3.19
C MET A 121 -10.01 3.29 2.27
N ALA A 122 -10.52 3.75 1.12
CA ALA A 122 -11.14 2.86 0.14
C ALA A 122 -10.13 1.89 -0.50
N PHE A 123 -8.91 2.37 -0.78
CA PHE A 123 -7.81 1.53 -1.25
C PHE A 123 -7.44 0.49 -0.20
N LEU A 124 -7.18 0.91 1.04
CA LEU A 124 -6.82 0.03 2.15
C LEU A 124 -7.89 -1.05 2.38
N ALA A 125 -9.17 -0.67 2.40
CA ALA A 125 -10.27 -1.62 2.54
C ALA A 125 -10.25 -2.68 1.42
N GLY A 126 -10.07 -2.26 0.17
CA GLY A 126 -9.95 -3.18 -0.96
C GLY A 126 -8.67 -4.02 -0.92
N LEU A 127 -7.57 -3.50 -0.36
CA LEU A 127 -6.32 -4.24 -0.20
C LEU A 127 -6.45 -5.33 0.89
N LEU A 128 -7.14 -5.01 1.98
CA LEU A 128 -7.24 -5.88 3.15
C LEU A 128 -8.45 -6.83 3.11
N HIS A 129 -9.41 -6.64 2.18
CA HIS A 129 -10.69 -7.35 2.20
C HIS A 129 -10.59 -8.88 2.25
N ASN A 130 -9.53 -9.45 1.66
CA ASN A 130 -9.37 -10.89 1.51
C ASN A 130 -8.38 -11.51 2.51
N PHE A 131 -7.87 -10.74 3.48
CA PHE A 131 -6.88 -11.25 4.44
C PHE A 131 -7.40 -12.42 5.31
N GLY A 132 -8.71 -12.53 5.51
CA GLY A 132 -9.30 -13.67 6.24
C GLY A 132 -9.22 -15.03 5.52
N VAL A 133 -8.75 -15.04 4.26
CA VAL A 133 -8.48 -16.26 3.49
C VAL A 133 -7.05 -16.79 3.71
N LEU A 134 -6.16 -15.95 4.25
CA LEU A 134 -4.78 -16.30 4.59
C LEU A 134 -4.67 -16.88 6.01
#